data_AF-A0A7X3MWP0-F1
#
_entry.id   AF-A0A7X3MWP0-F1
#
_cell.length_a   1.000
_cell.length_b   1.000
_cell.length_c   1.000
_cell.angle_alpha   90.00
_cell.angle_beta   90.00
_cell.angle_gamma   90.00
#
_symmetry.space_group_name_H-M   'P 1'
#
loop_
_entity.id
_entity.type
_entity.pdbx_description
1 polymer ?
#
loop_
_entity_poly.entity_id
_entity_poly.type
_entity_poly.pdbx_seq_one_letter_code
_entity_poly.pdbx_strand_id
1 'polypeptide(L)'
;MREAETVTRAERDGYTLLLSSAGEVAVNPHLFKSIKYDPSRDLTPVSLVVKVPNVLVVNAASDIKSLDNLSNAGNNKDAKATFSSSGIGNPQHLAGELLNRMASTNLMHVPYRGAAQQVTDVLGNNVTATFASYLAVAPFVEADQVRALGVTASERVPSLPSVPAMAEHPQLKGYDVTSWFGLFGRPVHRPRSSTS
;
A
#
# COMPACT_ATOMS: atom_id res chain seq x y z
N MET A 1 12.22 -10.69 -0.45
CA MET A 1 13.63 -10.67 0.07
C MET A 1 14.52 -11.73 -0.61
N ARG A 2 14.23 -13.03 -0.51
CA ARG A 2 15.07 -14.06 -1.19
C ARG A 2 15.02 -13.97 -2.71
N GLU A 3 13.87 -13.62 -3.29
CA GLU A 3 13.66 -13.53 -4.73
C GLU A 3 14.52 -12.43 -5.38
N ALA A 4 14.56 -11.24 -4.76
CA ALA A 4 15.44 -10.17 -5.20
C ALA A 4 16.93 -10.54 -5.05
N GLU A 5 17.33 -11.25 -3.99
CA GLU A 5 18.69 -11.80 -3.88
C GLU A 5 19.01 -12.81 -4.99
N THR A 6 18.05 -13.62 -5.42
CA THR A 6 18.21 -14.53 -6.56
C THR A 6 18.49 -13.77 -7.85
N VAL A 7 17.70 -12.73 -8.17
CA VAL A 7 17.88 -11.95 -9.41
C VAL A 7 19.18 -11.15 -9.40
N THR A 8 19.54 -10.54 -8.27
CA THR A 8 20.80 -9.78 -8.13
C THR A 8 22.05 -10.65 -8.26
N ARG A 9 21.91 -11.97 -8.04
CA ARG A 9 23.00 -12.97 -8.17
C ARG A 9 22.97 -13.77 -9.48
N ALA A 10 21.86 -13.76 -10.23
CA ALA A 10 21.70 -14.49 -11.48
C ALA A 10 22.62 -13.98 -12.60
N GLU A 11 22.76 -14.73 -13.70
CA GLU A 11 23.52 -14.28 -14.87
C GLU A 11 22.94 -12.95 -15.44
N ARG A 12 23.80 -12.13 -16.07
CA ARG A 12 23.40 -10.84 -16.66
C ARG A 12 22.94 -11.02 -18.11
N ASP A 13 22.10 -12.01 -18.34
CA ASP A 13 21.65 -12.45 -19.66
C ASP A 13 20.25 -11.92 -20.03
N GLY A 14 19.55 -11.31 -19.07
CA GLY A 14 18.21 -10.76 -19.25
C GLY A 14 17.07 -11.79 -19.08
N TYR A 15 17.38 -13.06 -18.81
CA TYR A 15 16.36 -14.11 -18.69
C TYR A 15 15.85 -14.28 -17.26
N THR A 16 16.58 -13.78 -16.26
CA THR A 16 16.11 -13.75 -14.87
C THR A 16 15.55 -12.38 -14.53
N LEU A 17 14.25 -12.33 -14.29
CA LEU A 17 13.51 -11.10 -13.97
C LEU A 17 12.79 -11.22 -12.63
N LEU A 18 12.65 -10.08 -11.96
CA LEU A 18 11.92 -9.94 -10.71
C LEU A 18 10.66 -9.11 -10.97
N LEU A 19 9.49 -9.70 -10.74
CA LEU A 19 8.26 -8.93 -10.56
C LEU A 19 8.18 -8.53 -9.08
N SER A 20 8.41 -7.26 -8.77
CA SER A 20 8.44 -6.79 -7.39
C SER A 20 7.41 -5.70 -7.13
N SER A 21 6.97 -5.61 -5.88
CA SER A 21 6.06 -4.58 -5.42
C SER A 21 6.81 -3.34 -4.91
N ALA A 22 6.11 -2.21 -4.87
CA ALA A 22 6.61 -0.98 -4.27
C ALA A 22 7.18 -1.18 -2.85
N GLY A 23 6.53 -1.99 -2.02
CA GLY A 23 7.01 -2.27 -0.65
C GLY A 23 8.38 -2.93 -0.64
N GLU A 24 8.61 -3.89 -1.53
CA GLU A 24 9.88 -4.61 -1.56
C GLU A 24 11.05 -3.78 -2.09
N VAL A 25 10.82 -2.95 -3.10
CA VAL A 25 11.88 -2.15 -3.73
C VAL A 25 12.12 -0.82 -3.01
N ALA A 26 11.05 -0.14 -2.57
CA ALA A 26 11.14 1.23 -2.07
C ALA A 26 11.03 1.36 -0.55
N VAL A 27 10.47 0.37 0.16
CA VAL A 27 10.21 0.48 1.61
C VAL A 27 11.13 -0.41 2.42
N ASN A 28 11.23 -1.68 2.04
CA ASN A 28 12.03 -2.68 2.76
C ASN A 28 13.48 -2.22 3.07
N PRO A 29 14.23 -1.56 2.16
CA PRO A 29 15.59 -1.06 2.46
C PRO A 29 15.67 -0.11 3.65
N HIS A 30 14.60 0.63 3.93
CA HIS A 30 14.52 1.56 5.05
C HIS A 30 13.98 0.90 6.32
N LEU A 31 13.29 -0.24 6.19
CA LEU A 31 12.65 -0.94 7.30
C LEU A 31 13.52 -2.06 7.90
N PHE A 32 14.26 -2.80 7.08
CA PHE A 32 15.04 -3.97 7.51
C PHE A 32 16.56 -3.73 7.38
N LYS A 33 17.27 -3.80 8.50
CA LYS A 33 18.74 -3.62 8.57
C LYS A 33 19.54 -4.74 7.88
N SER A 34 18.93 -5.89 7.62
CA SER A 34 19.60 -7.12 7.16
C SER A 34 19.50 -7.37 5.65
N ILE A 35 19.01 -6.42 4.87
CA ILE A 35 18.90 -6.56 3.42
C ILE A 35 20.30 -6.57 2.79
N LYS A 36 20.59 -7.62 2.01
CA LYS A 36 21.91 -7.88 1.41
C LYS A 36 22.11 -7.29 0.01
N TYR A 37 21.17 -6.49 -0.48
CA TYR A 37 21.24 -5.86 -1.79
C TYR A 37 20.69 -4.42 -1.72
N ASP A 38 21.17 -3.55 -2.58
CA ASP A 38 20.66 -2.19 -2.73
C ASP A 38 19.77 -2.14 -3.97
N PRO A 39 18.44 -1.99 -3.86
CA PRO A 39 17.56 -1.99 -5.02
C PRO A 39 17.89 -0.89 -6.04
N SER A 40 18.45 0.25 -5.61
CA SER A 40 18.81 1.36 -6.52
C SER A 40 20.05 1.07 -7.37
N ARG A 41 20.93 0.18 -6.88
CA ARG A 41 22.18 -0.20 -7.54
C ARG A 41 22.08 -1.55 -8.23
N ASP A 42 21.45 -2.51 -7.57
CA ASP A 42 21.52 -3.94 -7.89
C ASP A 42 20.33 -4.42 -8.72
N LEU A 43 19.29 -3.60 -8.90
CA LEU A 43 18.17 -3.83 -9.80
C LEU A 43 18.11 -2.74 -10.87
N THR A 44 17.79 -3.12 -12.11
CA THR A 44 17.50 -2.19 -13.21
C THR A 44 16.01 -2.27 -13.56
N PRO A 45 15.27 -1.16 -13.52
CA PRO A 45 13.85 -1.15 -13.89
C PRO A 45 13.71 -1.45 -15.39
N VAL A 46 12.87 -2.43 -15.73
CA VAL A 46 12.54 -2.80 -17.12
C VAL A 46 11.23 -2.14 -17.53
N SER A 47 10.17 -2.31 -16.73
CA SER A 47 8.87 -1.69 -16.97
C SER A 47 8.07 -1.54 -15.68
N LEU A 48 7.26 -0.50 -15.61
CA LEU A 48 6.11 -0.46 -14.71
C LEU A 48 5.05 -1.40 -15.30
N VAL A 49 4.58 -2.38 -14.52
CA VAL A 49 3.59 -3.35 -14.99
C VAL A 49 2.18 -2.83 -14.70
N VAL A 50 1.93 -2.43 -13.46
CA VAL A 50 0.60 -1.93 -13.06
C VAL A 50 0.71 -1.02 -11.84
N LYS A 51 -0.15 -0.01 -11.79
CA LYS A 51 -0.47 0.75 -10.57
C LYS A 51 -1.77 0.20 -10.01
N VAL A 52 -1.78 -0.13 -8.73
CA VAL A 52 -2.96 -0.63 -8.03
C VAL A 52 -3.30 0.37 -6.92
N PRO A 53 -4.35 1.18 -7.07
CA PRO A 53 -4.78 2.04 -5.98
C PRO A 53 -5.22 1.16 -4.80
N ASN A 54 -4.85 1.57 -3.59
CA ASN A 54 -5.48 1.03 -2.40
C ASN A 54 -6.74 1.84 -2.11
N VAL A 55 -7.67 1.22 -1.40
CA VAL A 55 -8.90 1.84 -0.93
C VAL A 55 -8.95 1.66 0.57
N LEU A 56 -9.27 2.73 1.27
CA LEU A 56 -9.64 2.69 2.67
C LEU A 56 -11.11 2.28 2.77
N VAL A 57 -11.38 1.14 3.37
CA VAL A 57 -12.73 0.65 3.57
C VAL A 57 -13.01 0.34 5.04
N VAL A 58 -14.27 0.43 5.42
CA VAL A 58 -14.80 0.05 6.74
C VAL A 58 -15.98 -0.88 6.57
N ASN A 59 -16.37 -1.58 7.63
CA ASN A 59 -17.59 -2.38 7.61
C ASN A 59 -18.81 -1.48 7.29
N ALA A 60 -19.71 -1.90 6.39
CA ALA A 60 -20.86 -1.09 6.01
C ALA A 60 -21.85 -0.86 7.16
N ALA A 61 -21.93 -1.80 8.11
CA ALA A 61 -22.77 -1.70 9.30
C ALA A 61 -22.15 -0.80 10.40
N SER A 62 -20.89 -0.37 10.25
CA SER A 62 -20.28 0.55 11.20
C SER A 62 -20.84 1.97 11.07
N ASP A 63 -20.80 2.71 12.19
CA ASP A 63 -21.16 4.14 12.25
C ASP A 63 -20.15 5.05 11.54
N ILE A 64 -19.05 4.49 11.05
CA ILE A 64 -18.02 5.23 10.33
C ILE A 64 -18.46 5.41 8.87
N LYS A 65 -18.92 6.61 8.53
CA LYS A 65 -19.44 6.94 7.19
C LYS A 65 -18.53 7.85 6.39
N SER A 66 -17.47 8.37 7.01
CA SER A 66 -16.56 9.36 6.42
C SER A 66 -15.16 9.26 7.04
N LEU A 67 -14.19 9.91 6.40
CA LEU A 67 -12.83 10.10 6.93
C LEU A 67 -12.85 10.86 8.26
N ASP A 68 -13.75 11.82 8.45
CA ASP A 68 -13.91 12.54 9.71
C ASP A 68 -14.38 11.61 10.82
N ASN A 69 -15.34 10.71 10.55
CA ASN A 69 -15.76 9.72 11.54
C ASN A 69 -14.61 8.79 11.94
N LEU A 70 -13.82 8.33 10.96
CA LEU A 70 -12.66 7.48 11.24
C LEU A 70 -11.59 8.24 12.04
N SER A 71 -11.34 9.50 11.70
CA SER A 71 -10.36 10.33 12.38
C SER A 71 -10.76 10.62 13.82
N ASN A 72 -12.04 10.91 14.06
CA ASN A 72 -12.60 11.08 15.40
C ASN A 72 -12.53 9.77 16.20
N ALA A 73 -12.82 8.62 15.57
CA ALA A 73 -12.68 7.32 16.22
C ALA A 73 -11.23 7.04 16.62
N GLY A 74 -10.25 7.38 15.78
CA GLY A 74 -8.82 7.25 16.07
C GLY A 74 -8.28 8.21 17.13
N ASN A 75 -8.99 9.31 17.42
CA ASN A 75 -8.60 10.29 18.44
C ASN A 75 -9.29 10.08 19.79
N ASN A 76 -10.34 9.29 19.82
CA ASN A 76 -10.99 8.90 21.05
C ASN A 76 -10.13 7.88 21.80
N LYS A 77 -9.53 8.30 22.93
CA LYS A 77 -8.64 7.44 23.73
C LYS A 77 -9.33 6.20 24.31
N ASP A 78 -10.64 6.25 24.48
CA ASP A 78 -11.43 5.14 24.99
C ASP A 78 -11.81 4.15 23.87
N ALA A 79 -11.79 4.60 22.61
CA ALA A 79 -12.04 3.76 21.43
C ALA A 79 -10.71 3.36 20.78
N LYS A 80 -10.32 2.10 20.91
CA LYS A 80 -9.10 1.55 20.26
C LYS A 80 -9.34 1.29 18.78
N ALA A 81 -9.55 2.34 17.98
CA ALA A 81 -9.76 2.21 16.54
C ALA A 81 -8.49 1.67 15.86
N THR A 82 -8.68 0.76 14.90
CA THR A 82 -7.59 0.05 14.22
C THR A 82 -7.62 0.24 12.71
N PHE A 83 -6.47 0.10 12.07
CA PHE A 83 -6.42 -0.11 10.63
C PHE A 83 -5.60 -1.35 10.30
N SER A 84 -6.00 -2.10 9.28
CA SER A 84 -5.26 -3.28 8.86
C SER A 84 -4.57 -3.13 7.51
N SER A 85 -3.50 -3.90 7.33
CA SER A 85 -2.76 -4.07 6.08
C SER A 85 -2.48 -5.55 5.81
N SER A 86 -2.24 -5.93 4.56
CA SER A 86 -1.81 -7.29 4.20
C SER A 86 -0.37 -7.63 4.60
N GLY A 87 0.39 -6.70 5.18
CA GLY A 87 1.74 -6.96 5.69
C GLY A 87 2.47 -5.70 6.14
N ILE A 88 3.43 -5.88 7.05
CA ILE A 88 4.26 -4.78 7.56
C ILE A 88 5.17 -4.26 6.44
N GLY A 89 5.17 -2.94 6.21
CA GLY A 89 6.08 -2.28 5.28
C GLY A 89 5.56 -2.24 3.84
N ASN A 90 4.38 -2.79 3.58
CA ASN A 90 3.73 -2.62 2.29
C ASN A 90 3.10 -1.21 2.17
N PRO A 91 2.69 -0.79 0.96
CA PRO A 91 2.03 0.50 0.78
C PRO A 91 0.75 0.69 1.60
N GLN A 92 0.03 -0.37 1.96
CA GLN A 92 -1.18 -0.28 2.78
C GLN A 92 -0.87 0.09 4.24
N HIS A 93 0.21 -0.48 4.81
CA HIS A 93 0.72 -0.08 6.12
C HIS A 93 1.13 1.40 6.09
N LEU A 94 1.93 1.80 5.11
CA LEU A 94 2.36 3.19 4.97
C LEU A 94 1.20 4.17 4.74
N ALA A 95 0.15 3.75 4.03
CA ALA A 95 -1.06 4.54 3.83
C ALA A 95 -1.75 4.87 5.17
N GLY A 96 -1.91 3.88 6.05
CA GLY A 96 -2.49 4.12 7.38
C GLY A 96 -1.60 4.98 8.27
N GLU A 97 -0.29 4.78 8.24
CA GLU A 97 0.64 5.63 9.00
C GLU A 97 0.69 7.07 8.48
N LEU A 98 0.60 7.26 7.15
CA LEU A 98 0.50 8.59 6.56
C LEU A 98 -0.82 9.27 6.96
N LEU A 99 -1.93 8.51 7.00
CA LEU A 99 -3.21 9.02 7.49
C LEU A 99 -3.09 9.48 8.95
N ASN A 100 -2.54 8.63 9.83
CA ASN A 100 -2.26 8.99 11.22
C ASN A 100 -1.47 10.28 11.34
N ARG A 101 -0.41 10.42 10.54
CA ARG A 101 0.44 11.62 10.54
C ARG A 101 -0.29 12.87 10.05
N MET A 102 -1.02 12.79 8.94
CA MET A 102 -1.63 13.97 8.29
C MET A 102 -2.93 14.41 8.97
N ALA A 103 -3.78 13.46 9.36
CA ALA A 103 -5.04 13.74 10.04
C ALA A 103 -4.89 13.83 11.58
N SER A 104 -3.66 13.68 12.09
CA SER A 104 -3.39 13.64 13.54
C SER A 104 -4.27 12.62 14.27
N THR A 105 -4.32 11.39 13.76
CA THR A 105 -5.09 10.27 14.32
C THR A 105 -4.17 9.25 14.96
N ASN A 106 -4.70 8.41 15.87
CA ASN A 106 -3.94 7.34 16.53
C ASN A 106 -4.53 5.95 16.22
N LEU A 107 -4.83 5.66 14.95
CA LEU A 107 -5.29 4.33 14.55
C LEU A 107 -4.17 3.31 14.76
N MET A 108 -4.47 2.23 15.48
CA MET A 108 -3.48 1.17 15.73
C MET A 108 -3.39 0.21 14.54
N HIS A 109 -2.17 -0.02 14.05
CA HIS A 109 -1.92 -0.95 12.95
C HIS A 109 -2.09 -2.41 13.37
N VAL A 110 -2.88 -3.17 12.61
CA VAL A 110 -3.04 -4.62 12.73
C VAL A 110 -2.51 -5.30 11.45
N PRO A 111 -1.31 -5.90 11.50
CA PRO A 111 -0.72 -6.55 10.32
C PRO A 111 -1.27 -7.95 10.09
N TYR A 112 -1.59 -8.27 8.83
CA TYR A 112 -1.95 -9.61 8.38
C TYR A 112 -0.86 -10.22 7.51
N ARG A 113 -1.01 -11.51 7.18
CA ARG A 113 -0.13 -12.25 6.24
C ARG A 113 -0.81 -12.43 4.88
N GLY A 114 -1.30 -11.35 4.30
CA GLY A 114 -2.05 -11.35 3.05
C GLY A 114 -3.45 -10.76 3.16
N ALA A 115 -4.07 -10.51 2.00
CA ALA A 115 -5.36 -9.82 1.91
C ALA A 115 -6.55 -10.66 2.41
N ALA A 116 -6.50 -11.98 2.30
CA ALA A 116 -7.65 -12.84 2.64
C ALA A 116 -8.10 -12.66 4.09
N GLN A 117 -7.19 -12.80 5.06
CA GLN A 117 -7.51 -12.63 6.48
C GLN A 117 -7.87 -11.17 6.81
N GLN A 118 -7.15 -10.23 6.22
CA GLN A 118 -7.36 -8.79 6.39
C GLN A 118 -8.78 -8.36 5.99
N VAL A 119 -9.27 -8.85 4.85
CA VAL A 119 -10.60 -8.51 4.32
C VAL A 119 -11.70 -9.20 5.14
N THR A 120 -11.51 -10.46 5.52
CA THR A 120 -12.45 -11.15 6.41
C THR A 120 -12.65 -10.40 7.73
N ASP A 121 -11.59 -9.86 8.32
CA ASP A 121 -11.69 -9.18 9.60
C ASP A 121 -12.38 -7.81 9.53
N VAL A 122 -12.26 -7.06 8.41
CA VAL A 122 -13.07 -5.84 8.26
C VAL A 122 -14.55 -6.18 7.99
N LEU A 123 -14.82 -7.28 7.26
CA LEU A 123 -16.19 -7.78 7.05
C LEU A 123 -16.84 -8.27 8.35
N GLY A 124 -16.05 -8.83 9.25
CA GLY A 124 -16.49 -9.22 10.60
C GLY A 124 -16.53 -8.08 11.61
N ASN A 125 -16.11 -6.87 11.23
CA ASN A 125 -15.94 -5.71 12.13
C ASN A 125 -14.94 -5.97 13.28
N ASN A 126 -13.99 -6.90 13.09
CA ASN A 126 -12.89 -7.19 14.02
C ASN A 126 -11.80 -6.11 13.97
N VAL A 127 -11.68 -5.42 12.83
CA VAL A 127 -10.85 -4.22 12.66
C VAL A 127 -11.71 -3.06 12.19
N THR A 128 -11.39 -1.84 12.65
CA THR A 128 -12.21 -0.65 12.38
C THR A 128 -12.18 -0.27 10.90
N ALA A 129 -10.99 -0.31 10.30
CA ALA A 129 -10.79 0.00 8.90
C ALA A 129 -9.71 -0.90 8.28
N THR A 130 -9.67 -0.95 6.95
CA THR A 130 -8.59 -1.60 6.23
C THR A 130 -8.14 -0.81 5.01
N PHE A 131 -6.85 -0.80 4.75
CA PHE A 131 -6.29 -0.38 3.48
C PHE A 131 -6.03 -1.62 2.64
N ALA A 132 -6.83 -1.84 1.61
CA ALA A 132 -6.71 -3.00 0.73
C ALA A 132 -6.59 -2.57 -0.73
N SER A 133 -6.04 -3.42 -1.59
CA SER A 133 -6.14 -3.18 -3.04
C SER A 133 -7.61 -3.19 -3.45
N TYR A 134 -8.02 -2.31 -4.37
CA TYR A 134 -9.42 -2.29 -4.79
C TYR A 134 -9.91 -3.66 -5.26
N LEU A 135 -9.08 -4.39 -6.03
CA LEU A 135 -9.41 -5.74 -6.51
C LEU A 135 -9.77 -6.73 -5.39
N ALA A 136 -9.17 -6.60 -4.20
CA ALA A 136 -9.45 -7.49 -3.08
C ALA A 136 -10.79 -7.18 -2.38
N VAL A 137 -11.27 -5.93 -2.49
CA VAL A 137 -12.49 -5.46 -1.83
C VAL A 137 -13.65 -5.16 -2.76
N ALA A 138 -13.43 -5.15 -4.08
CA ALA A 138 -14.43 -4.77 -5.07
C ALA A 138 -15.75 -5.56 -4.93
N PRO A 139 -15.75 -6.91 -4.82
CA PRO A 139 -17.01 -7.65 -4.67
C PRO A 139 -17.80 -7.27 -3.42
N PHE A 140 -17.11 -6.86 -2.35
CA PHE A 140 -17.72 -6.49 -1.07
C PHE A 140 -18.19 -5.04 -1.05
N VAL A 141 -17.52 -4.16 -1.80
CA VAL A 141 -18.00 -2.79 -2.06
C VAL A 141 -19.26 -2.83 -2.91
N GLU A 142 -19.27 -3.64 -3.97
CA GLU A 142 -20.42 -3.80 -4.87
C GLU A 142 -21.63 -4.45 -4.18
N ALA A 143 -21.39 -5.31 -3.18
CA ALA A 143 -22.43 -5.95 -2.37
C ALA A 143 -22.84 -5.14 -1.13
N ASP A 144 -22.39 -3.88 -0.99
CA ASP A 144 -22.65 -3.02 0.18
C ASP A 144 -22.28 -3.64 1.54
N GLN A 145 -21.30 -4.56 1.56
CA GLN A 145 -20.81 -5.19 2.79
C GLN A 145 -19.69 -4.38 3.45
N VAL A 146 -18.95 -3.62 2.65
CA VAL A 146 -17.97 -2.62 3.12
C VAL A 146 -18.22 -1.29 2.44
N ARG A 147 -17.92 -0.20 3.17
CA ARG A 147 -18.00 1.16 2.67
C ARG A 147 -16.60 1.68 2.35
N ALA A 148 -16.39 2.12 1.13
CA ALA A 148 -15.16 2.81 0.74
C ALA A 148 -15.20 4.28 1.18
N LEU A 149 -14.20 4.70 1.94
CA LEU A 149 -14.07 6.08 2.46
C LEU A 149 -13.14 6.93 1.61
N GLY A 150 -12.20 6.32 0.89
CA GLY A 150 -11.30 7.04 0.00
C GLY A 150 -10.30 6.15 -0.73
N VAL A 151 -9.86 6.57 -1.91
CA VAL A 151 -8.76 5.95 -2.65
C VAL A 151 -7.43 6.61 -2.30
N THR A 152 -6.37 5.82 -2.19
CA THR A 152 -5.04 6.32 -1.78
C THR A 152 -4.24 6.98 -2.91
N ALA A 153 -4.75 6.95 -4.14
CA ALA A 153 -4.18 7.70 -5.25
C ALA A 153 -4.46 9.21 -5.09
N SER A 154 -3.64 10.04 -5.74
CA SER A 154 -3.79 11.49 -5.76
C SER A 154 -5.10 11.98 -6.40
N GLU A 155 -5.69 11.15 -7.26
CA GLU A 155 -6.95 11.43 -7.96
C GLU A 155 -7.93 10.26 -7.84
N ARG A 156 -9.22 10.53 -8.08
CA ARG A 156 -10.24 9.48 -8.11
C ARG A 156 -9.92 8.44 -9.16
N VAL A 157 -10.25 7.19 -8.86
CA VAL A 157 -10.03 6.08 -9.80
C VAL A 157 -11.25 5.98 -10.72
N PRO A 158 -11.10 5.87 -12.05
CA PRO A 158 -12.24 5.76 -12.97
C PRO A 158 -13.17 4.59 -12.70
N SER A 159 -12.67 3.49 -12.13
CA SER A 159 -13.48 2.33 -11.72
C SER A 159 -14.24 2.55 -10.40
N LEU A 160 -13.95 3.62 -9.66
CA LEU A 160 -14.61 4.01 -8.41
C LEU A 160 -14.88 5.53 -8.39
N PRO A 161 -15.67 6.06 -9.32
CA PRO A 161 -15.84 7.52 -9.48
C PRO A 161 -16.55 8.17 -8.28
N SER A 162 -17.38 7.40 -7.56
CA SER A 162 -18.09 7.86 -6.36
C SER A 162 -17.19 7.96 -5.13
N VAL A 163 -16.04 7.27 -5.11
CA VAL A 163 -15.12 7.27 -3.97
C VAL A 163 -14.11 8.41 -4.14
N PRO A 164 -14.01 9.35 -3.18
CA PRO A 164 -13.07 10.46 -3.27
C PRO A 164 -11.62 9.98 -3.19
N ALA A 165 -10.70 10.74 -3.80
CA ALA A 165 -9.30 10.64 -3.43
C ALA A 165 -9.11 11.14 -2.00
N MET A 166 -8.25 10.48 -1.22
CA MET A 166 -7.88 10.96 0.11
C MET A 166 -7.35 12.41 0.03
N ALA A 167 -6.62 12.74 -1.05
CA ALA A 167 -6.09 14.08 -1.32
C ALA A 167 -7.13 15.20 -1.45
N GLU A 168 -8.40 14.86 -1.73
CA GLU A 168 -9.49 15.84 -1.77
C GLU A 168 -9.87 16.34 -0.37
N HIS A 169 -9.55 15.59 0.67
CA HIS A 169 -9.83 15.99 2.05
C HIS A 169 -8.89 17.14 2.47
N PRO A 170 -9.40 18.22 3.11
CA PRO A 170 -8.60 19.40 3.44
C PRO A 170 -7.34 19.12 4.27
N GLN A 171 -7.40 18.15 5.20
CA GLN A 171 -6.27 17.74 6.04
C GLN A 171 -5.29 16.79 5.35
N LEU A 172 -5.68 16.21 4.22
CA LEU A 172 -4.92 15.20 3.50
C LEU A 172 -4.41 15.70 2.15
N LYS A 173 -4.33 17.02 1.95
CA LYS A 173 -3.78 17.59 0.71
C LYS A 173 -2.38 17.02 0.43
N GLY A 174 -2.19 16.48 -0.77
CA GLY A 174 -0.95 15.83 -1.19
C GLY A 174 -0.79 14.38 -0.73
N TYR A 175 -1.82 13.77 -0.13
CA TYR A 175 -1.84 12.35 0.18
C TYR A 175 -1.82 11.53 -1.12
N ASP A 176 -0.73 10.80 -1.35
CA ASP A 176 -0.61 9.82 -2.44
C ASP A 176 0.23 8.64 -1.98
N VAL A 177 -0.42 7.49 -1.84
CA VAL A 177 0.21 6.20 -1.56
C VAL A 177 -0.32 5.17 -2.54
N THR A 178 0.19 5.26 -3.76
CA THR A 178 -0.18 4.33 -4.84
C THR A 178 0.71 3.08 -4.82
N SER A 179 0.11 1.89 -4.72
CA SER A 179 0.85 0.64 -4.91
C SER A 179 1.21 0.49 -6.38
N TRP A 180 2.38 -0.09 -6.66
CA TRP A 180 2.78 -0.44 -8.01
C TRP A 180 3.54 -1.76 -8.02
N PHE A 181 3.49 -2.44 -9.16
CA PHE A 181 4.31 -3.60 -9.47
C PHE A 181 5.21 -3.26 -10.65
N GLY A 182 6.50 -3.48 -10.46
CA GLY A 182 7.54 -3.25 -11.46
C GLY A 182 8.22 -4.54 -11.83
N LEU A 183 8.65 -4.62 -13.09
CA LEU A 183 9.52 -5.66 -13.58
C LEU A 183 10.95 -5.15 -13.54
N PHE A 184 11.83 -5.89 -12.89
CA PHE A 184 13.24 -5.56 -12.71
C PHE A 184 14.12 -6.67 -13.26
N GLY A 185 15.24 -6.28 -13.85
CA GLY A 185 16.32 -7.18 -14.22
C GLY A 185 17.57 -6.89 -13.42
N ARG A 186 18.59 -7.74 -13.58
CA ARG A 186 19.94 -7.43 -13.13
C ARG A 186 20.54 -6.34 -14.02
N PRO A 187 21.32 -5.39 -13.48
CA PRO A 187 21.99 -4.38 -14.29
C PRO A 187 22.87 -5.00 -15.38
N VAL A 188 22.57 -4.67 -16.62
CA VAL A 188 23.48 -4.88 -17.76
C VAL A 188 24.53 -3.77 -17.69
N HIS A 189 25.81 -4.09 -17.93
CA HIS A 189 26.96 -3.20 -17.81
C HIS A 189 26.62 -1.69 -17.95
N ARG A 190 26.78 -0.92 -16.86
CA ARG A 190 26.81 0.55 -16.95
C ARG A 190 28.04 0.88 -17.81
N PRO A 191 27.92 1.55 -18.98
CA PRO A 191 29.09 2.02 -19.69
C PRO A 191 29.91 2.88 -18.71
N ARG A 192 31.21 2.60 -18.58
CA ARG A 192 32.09 3.51 -17.84
C ARG A 192 31.89 4.90 -18.44
N SER A 193 31.51 5.87 -17.62
CA SER A 193 31.46 7.28 -18.03
C SER A 193 32.79 7.62 -18.69
N SER A 194 32.77 7.90 -19.98
CA SER A 194 33.91 8.51 -20.66
C SER A 194 34.05 9.92 -20.09
N THR A 195 35.02 10.11 -19.22
CA THR A 195 35.60 11.43 -18.95
C THR A 195 36.16 11.96 -20.27
N SER A 196 35.52 13.00 -20.80
CA SER A 196 36.09 13.92 -21.80
C SER A 196 36.27 15.26 -21.14
#